data_AF-A0A661P8B2-F1
#
_entry.id   AF-A0A661P8B2-F1
#
_cell.length_a   1.000
_cell.length_b   1.000
_cell.length_c   1.000
_cell.angle_alpha   90.00
_cell.angle_beta   90.00
_cell.angle_gamma   90.00
#
_symmetry.space_group_name_H-M   'P 1'
#
loop_
_entity.id
_entity.type
_entity.pdbx_description
1 polymer ?
#
loop_
_entity_poly.entity_id
_entity_poly.type
_entity_poly.pdbx_seq_one_letter_code
_entity_poly.pdbx_strand_id
1 'polypeptide(L)'
;MSRDDRLFFSMASFFLRRKPMMSARWSIGMIAVLFVALLWVGCDDNGGASTYTTGTGGQGGTVQTGKGVGEACTDNIECRPGLICDEATSSCQPGHSTEQGGDCILSAECEDGLYCEDGLCAPAGEGVEGDACVSDGDCASGFRCSLVGLTATCVPEGDVDLGGTCSESTDCFGGLACVDGLCAQLPPGYPPFGMPWEGVVCEEETGPAQAYFHVPRGDDTDRDFFRLPFPNDVRLVNGQLDLTGFPTPGDAIIGFDIVQRYLDAVTDTRDGWGMVSGVYFRFSDELDTETFAGNVKLIDLTTGQSLGLNWAYSVGSTKYICNYRVIINRSQGRVFEPGHTYAAYLLTGAKAHDASSIQRPSDLVALLGDTEPTVPALIPHWPTYEPLRTYLADNTVDPATILTASVFTIGHPRSLVEQIQSVIDVGSPPTATQWTLCDTGVTSPCPDATGPRACGAANADYYELHALVELPIFQQGTPPYVDPPDGGDLKVNGGVPEVDHTEQVCMALTVPKGTVPANGW
;
A
#
# COMPACT_ATOMS: atom_id res chain seq x y z
N MET A 1 -35.47 -32.12 12.19
CA MET A 1 -36.78 -32.33 12.84
C MET A 1 -36.70 -31.60 14.18
N SER A 2 -37.31 -30.45 14.45
CA SER A 2 -38.47 -29.74 13.90
C SER A 2 -38.39 -28.24 14.28
N ARG A 3 -38.63 -27.35 13.30
CA ARG A 3 -39.36 -26.04 13.28
C ARG A 3 -39.37 -25.16 14.54
N ASP A 4 -38.79 -23.95 14.45
CA ASP A 4 -39.38 -22.67 14.00
C ASP A 4 -40.21 -21.98 15.11
N ASP A 5 -39.75 -20.81 15.58
CA ASP A 5 -40.55 -19.59 15.46
C ASP A 5 -39.72 -18.31 15.72
N ARG A 6 -39.93 -17.35 14.81
CA ARG A 6 -39.34 -16.01 14.74
C ARG A 6 -40.16 -15.04 15.59
N LEU A 7 -39.51 -14.10 16.26
CA LEU A 7 -40.15 -12.86 16.72
C LEU A 7 -39.37 -11.64 16.24
N PHE A 8 -39.94 -11.03 15.19
CA PHE A 8 -39.72 -9.64 14.79
C PHE A 8 -40.37 -8.72 15.82
N PHE A 9 -39.68 -7.66 16.25
CA PHE A 9 -40.33 -6.46 16.77
C PHE A 9 -39.66 -5.21 16.18
N SER A 10 -40.45 -4.50 15.38
CA SER A 10 -40.22 -3.14 14.90
C SER A 10 -40.96 -2.19 15.83
N MET A 11 -40.34 -1.10 16.26
CA MET A 11 -41.09 0.11 16.59
C MET A 11 -40.23 1.36 16.44
N ALA A 12 -40.75 2.25 15.62
CA ALA A 12 -40.19 3.54 15.26
C ALA A 12 -40.64 4.66 16.21
N SER A 13 -39.85 5.73 16.20
CA SER A 13 -40.25 7.14 16.34
C SER A 13 -40.70 7.66 17.71
N PHE A 14 -39.84 8.48 18.32
CA PHE A 14 -40.27 9.61 19.15
C PHE A 14 -39.48 10.87 18.75
N PHE A 15 -40.16 11.77 18.04
CA PHE A 15 -39.74 13.14 17.73
C PHE A 15 -40.09 14.03 18.93
N LEU A 16 -39.16 14.87 19.43
CA LEU A 16 -39.49 16.18 20.00
C LEU A 16 -38.28 17.14 20.00
N ARG A 17 -38.41 18.14 19.12
CA ARG A 17 -37.75 19.45 19.00
C ARG A 17 -36.95 19.99 20.21
N ARG A 18 -35.70 20.42 19.95
CA ARG A 18 -35.19 21.75 20.38
C ARG A 18 -34.30 22.36 19.28
N LYS A 19 -34.44 23.67 19.09
CA LYS A 19 -33.80 24.54 18.09
C LYS A 19 -32.37 24.97 18.52
N PRO A 20 -31.56 25.55 17.61
CA PRO A 20 -30.10 25.46 17.61
C PRO A 20 -29.41 26.62 18.34
N MET A 21 -28.19 26.38 18.83
CA MET A 21 -27.21 27.44 19.09
C MET A 21 -25.89 27.09 18.42
N MET A 22 -25.38 28.07 17.69
CA MET A 22 -24.12 28.12 16.96
C MET A 22 -22.89 28.15 17.88
N SER A 23 -21.76 27.86 17.23
CA SER A 23 -20.35 28.21 17.53
C SER A 23 -19.59 27.43 18.60
N ALA A 24 -18.84 26.43 18.13
CA ALA A 24 -17.38 26.41 18.23
C ALA A 24 -16.83 25.30 17.30
N ARG A 25 -16.21 25.70 16.19
CA ARG A 25 -15.46 24.80 15.30
C ARG A 25 -14.16 24.43 16.02
N TRP A 26 -13.99 23.16 16.35
CA TRP A 26 -12.69 22.57 16.66
C TRP A 26 -12.47 21.38 15.73
N SER A 27 -11.24 21.32 15.24
CA SER A 27 -10.72 20.48 14.19
C SER A 27 -10.89 19.00 14.50
N ILE A 28 -11.84 18.37 13.82
CA ILE A 28 -11.91 16.91 13.63
C ILE A 28 -11.96 16.72 12.12
N GLY A 29 -10.80 16.91 11.49
CA GLY A 29 -10.62 16.84 10.03
C GLY A 29 -9.40 16.02 9.62
N MET A 30 -8.92 15.10 10.47
CA MET A 30 -7.64 14.43 10.24
C MET A 30 -7.71 12.89 10.13
N ILE A 31 -8.89 12.27 10.16
CA ILE A 31 -9.01 10.79 10.13
C ILE A 31 -9.96 10.28 9.01
N ALA A 32 -10.67 11.16 8.30
CA ALA A 32 -11.66 10.74 7.29
C ALA A 32 -11.13 10.65 5.84
N VAL A 33 -9.94 11.19 5.53
CA VAL A 33 -9.42 11.24 4.15
C VAL A 33 -8.68 9.96 3.75
N LEU A 34 -8.18 9.17 4.71
CA LEU A 34 -7.34 8.00 4.44
C LEU A 34 -8.10 6.75 3.93
N PHE A 35 -9.43 6.69 4.08
CA PHE A 35 -10.19 5.49 3.69
C PHE A 35 -10.76 5.50 2.28
N VAL A 36 -10.82 6.65 1.59
CA VAL A 36 -11.46 6.72 0.26
C VAL A 36 -10.45 6.58 -0.89
N ALA A 37 -9.21 7.04 -0.72
CA ALA A 37 -8.19 6.92 -1.78
C ALA A 37 -7.58 5.50 -1.90
N LEU A 38 -7.52 4.73 -0.80
CA LEU A 38 -7.02 3.35 -0.82
C LEU A 38 -8.04 2.30 -1.31
N LEU A 39 -9.32 2.69 -1.47
CA LEU A 39 -10.38 1.81 -1.99
C LEU A 39 -10.50 1.82 -3.52
N TRP A 40 -9.71 2.64 -4.22
CA TRP A 40 -9.67 2.70 -5.70
C TRP A 40 -8.44 2.03 -6.34
N VAL A 41 -7.60 1.35 -5.55
CA VAL A 41 -6.59 0.39 -6.05
C VAL A 41 -7.11 -1.05 -5.92
N GLY A 42 -8.44 -1.21 -5.91
CA GLY A 42 -9.13 -2.49 -5.89
C GLY A 42 -9.35 -3.02 -7.30
N CYS A 43 -8.52 -3.99 -7.69
CA CYS A 43 -8.83 -5.11 -8.60
C CYS A 43 -10.14 -5.01 -9.41
N ASP A 44 -10.11 -4.30 -10.53
CA ASP A 44 -10.69 -4.71 -11.81
C ASP A 44 -10.52 -3.56 -12.78
N ASP A 45 -9.63 -3.71 -13.75
CA ASP A 45 -9.85 -3.11 -15.06
C ASP A 45 -9.39 -4.13 -16.10
N ASN A 46 -10.33 -4.50 -16.96
CA ASN A 46 -10.06 -5.21 -18.18
C ASN A 46 -8.99 -4.42 -18.94
N GLY A 47 -7.78 -4.97 -18.98
CA GLY A 47 -6.73 -4.53 -19.88
C GLY A 47 -7.18 -4.74 -21.33
N GLY A 48 -7.99 -3.82 -21.83
CA GLY A 48 -8.04 -3.53 -23.25
C GLY A 48 -6.65 -3.02 -23.62
N ALA A 49 -5.89 -3.87 -24.30
CA ALA A 49 -4.59 -3.53 -24.84
C ALA A 49 -4.69 -2.24 -25.68
N SER A 50 -4.19 -1.13 -25.14
CA SER A 50 -3.72 -0.02 -25.97
C SER A 50 -2.30 -0.37 -26.37
N THR A 51 -2.19 -1.05 -27.50
CA THR A 51 -0.95 -1.14 -28.25
C THR A 51 -0.44 0.28 -28.52
N TYR A 52 0.71 0.64 -27.97
CA TYR A 52 1.54 1.74 -28.47
C TYR A 52 2.10 1.32 -29.84
N THR A 53 1.25 1.38 -30.87
CA THR A 53 1.71 1.48 -32.24
C THR A 53 2.11 2.91 -32.49
N THR A 54 3.40 3.14 -32.76
CA THR A 54 3.87 4.26 -33.57
C THR A 54 3.18 4.18 -34.93
N GLY A 55 2.01 4.82 -35.03
CA GLY A 55 1.13 4.81 -36.18
C GLY A 55 0.40 6.13 -36.24
N THR A 56 0.71 6.91 -37.27
CA THR A 56 0.07 8.17 -37.61
C THR A 56 -1.46 8.02 -37.71
N GLY A 57 -2.19 8.75 -36.86
CA GLY A 57 -3.60 9.08 -37.07
C GLY A 57 -4.61 8.37 -36.15
N GLY A 58 -5.06 9.07 -35.11
CA GLY A 58 -6.25 8.73 -34.31
C GLY A 58 -6.62 9.90 -33.38
N GLN A 59 -7.84 10.42 -33.51
CA GLN A 59 -8.30 11.70 -32.97
C GLN A 59 -8.66 11.64 -31.48
N GLY A 60 -8.24 12.66 -30.71
CA GLY A 60 -8.58 12.84 -29.30
C GLY A 60 -7.86 13.99 -28.58
N GLY A 61 -6.81 14.56 -29.16
CA GLY A 61 -6.20 15.82 -28.72
C GLY A 61 -6.15 16.81 -29.88
N THR A 62 -6.49 18.07 -29.65
CA THR A 62 -6.17 19.14 -30.58
C THR A 62 -4.67 19.10 -30.87
N VAL A 63 -4.28 18.83 -32.11
CA VAL A 63 -2.92 19.04 -32.57
C VAL A 63 -2.71 20.55 -32.53
N GLN A 64 -2.12 21.03 -31.44
CA GLN A 64 -1.85 22.44 -31.22
C GLN A 64 -0.73 22.86 -32.18
N THR A 65 -1.01 23.84 -33.03
CA THR A 65 -0.05 24.40 -33.99
C THR A 65 0.51 25.71 -33.43
N GLY A 66 1.83 25.81 -33.31
CA GLY A 66 2.51 27.01 -32.82
C GLY A 66 3.74 26.66 -32.01
N LYS A 67 4.55 27.68 -31.67
CA LYS A 67 5.74 27.57 -30.84
C LYS A 67 5.37 27.52 -29.34
N GLY A 68 6.08 26.70 -28.56
CA GLY A 68 5.93 26.55 -27.12
C GLY A 68 6.72 27.59 -26.31
N VAL A 69 6.57 27.57 -24.98
CA VAL A 69 7.23 28.48 -24.05
C VAL A 69 8.75 28.41 -24.22
N GLY A 70 9.40 29.56 -24.28
CA GLY A 70 10.85 29.69 -24.46
C GLY A 70 11.33 29.59 -25.92
N GLU A 71 10.48 29.20 -26.87
CA GLU A 71 10.84 29.20 -28.28
C GLU A 71 10.81 30.62 -28.88
N ALA A 72 11.76 30.94 -29.75
CA ALA A 72 11.93 32.27 -30.30
C ALA A 72 10.76 32.69 -31.21
N CYS A 73 10.25 33.91 -31.07
CA CYS A 73 9.11 34.45 -31.84
C CYS A 73 9.36 35.90 -32.24
N THR A 74 8.61 36.39 -33.24
CA THR A 74 8.58 37.82 -33.58
C THR A 74 7.18 38.44 -33.50
N ASP A 75 6.14 37.60 -33.44
CA ASP A 75 4.74 38.02 -33.27
C ASP A 75 3.96 36.92 -32.53
N ASN A 76 2.88 37.29 -31.84
CA ASN A 76 2.03 36.38 -31.08
C ASN A 76 1.48 35.23 -31.95
N ILE A 77 1.25 35.45 -33.24
CA ILE A 77 0.71 34.40 -34.14
C ILE A 77 1.65 33.20 -34.33
N GLU A 78 2.95 33.37 -34.01
CA GLU A 78 3.92 32.27 -34.05
C GLU A 78 3.83 31.37 -32.83
N CYS A 79 3.34 31.89 -31.71
CA CYS A 79 3.16 31.14 -30.47
C CYS A 79 1.87 30.33 -30.52
N ARG A 80 1.82 29.21 -29.80
CA ARG A 80 0.57 28.45 -29.67
C ARG A 80 -0.50 29.29 -28.94
N PRO A 81 -1.80 29.00 -29.14
CA PRO A 81 -2.88 29.63 -28.39
C PRO A 81 -2.62 29.62 -26.87
N GLY A 82 -2.95 30.72 -26.19
CA GLY A 82 -2.68 30.91 -24.76
C GLY A 82 -1.32 31.54 -24.44
N LEU A 83 -0.39 31.56 -25.39
CA LEU A 83 0.92 32.21 -25.25
C LEU A 83 0.99 33.56 -25.98
N ILE A 84 1.90 34.42 -25.53
CA ILE A 84 2.26 35.69 -26.18
C ILE A 84 3.73 35.71 -26.54
N CYS A 85 4.10 36.47 -27.57
CA CYS A 85 5.49 36.75 -27.89
C CYS A 85 5.99 37.90 -27.02
N ASP A 86 6.78 37.59 -25.99
CA ASP A 86 7.30 38.60 -25.08
C ASP A 86 8.41 39.42 -25.78
N GLU A 87 8.20 40.74 -25.89
CA GLU A 87 9.11 41.63 -26.60
C GLU A 87 10.51 41.70 -25.97
N ALA A 88 10.61 41.51 -24.65
CA ALA A 88 11.87 41.62 -23.92
C ALA A 88 12.79 40.41 -24.14
N THR A 89 12.21 39.22 -24.20
CA THR A 89 12.93 37.95 -24.39
C THR A 89 12.92 37.46 -25.83
N SER A 90 12.06 38.02 -26.69
CA SER A 90 11.81 37.54 -28.07
C SER A 90 11.47 36.04 -28.11
N SER A 91 10.71 35.59 -27.11
CA SER A 91 10.30 34.19 -26.95
C SER A 91 8.83 34.08 -26.54
N CYS A 92 8.20 32.96 -26.86
CA CYS A 92 6.84 32.70 -26.44
C CYS A 92 6.79 32.50 -24.92
N GLN A 93 5.84 33.15 -24.25
CA GLN A 93 5.65 33.14 -22.80
C GLN A 93 4.15 32.95 -22.47
N PRO A 94 3.81 32.43 -21.28
CA PRO A 94 2.41 32.33 -20.85
C PRO A 94 1.69 33.68 -20.93
N GLY A 95 0.52 33.70 -21.56
CA GLY A 95 -0.19 34.94 -21.88
C GLY A 95 -1.09 35.48 -20.78
N HIS A 96 -1.41 34.69 -19.75
CA HIS A 96 -2.29 35.05 -18.63
C HIS A 96 -3.57 35.81 -19.01
N SER A 97 -4.22 35.41 -20.12
CA SER A 97 -5.29 36.19 -20.74
C SER A 97 -6.46 35.36 -21.24
N THR A 98 -6.41 34.04 -21.04
CA THR A 98 -7.51 33.16 -21.44
C THR A 98 -8.61 33.22 -20.37
N GLU A 99 -9.77 33.77 -20.77
CA GLU A 99 -10.94 33.90 -19.91
C GLU A 99 -11.50 32.51 -19.48
N GLN A 100 -12.32 32.50 -18.43
CA GLN A 100 -12.97 31.29 -17.94
C GLN A 100 -13.75 30.56 -19.05
N GLY A 101 -13.51 29.25 -19.19
CA GLY A 101 -14.09 28.38 -20.21
C GLY A 101 -13.40 28.45 -21.57
N GLY A 102 -12.32 29.23 -21.71
CA GLY A 102 -11.44 29.20 -22.87
C GLY A 102 -10.48 28.01 -22.85
N ASP A 103 -9.98 27.61 -24.02
CA ASP A 103 -9.06 26.48 -24.17
C ASP A 103 -7.68 26.80 -23.57
N CYS A 104 -7.12 25.86 -22.82
CA CYS A 104 -5.79 25.97 -22.22
C CYS A 104 -5.02 24.64 -22.28
N ILE A 105 -3.70 24.75 -22.15
CA ILE A 105 -2.77 23.64 -21.92
C ILE A 105 -2.10 23.82 -20.56
N LEU A 106 -1.66 25.05 -20.27
CA LEU A 106 -1.01 25.42 -19.02
C LEU A 106 -1.94 26.27 -18.18
N SER A 107 -1.88 26.12 -16.86
CA SER A 107 -2.56 27.03 -15.94
C SER A 107 -2.13 28.49 -16.14
N ALA A 108 -0.86 28.73 -16.47
CA ALA A 108 -0.32 30.06 -16.75
C ALA A 108 -0.85 30.70 -18.06
N GLU A 109 -1.59 29.98 -18.90
CA GLU A 109 -2.27 30.56 -20.08
C GLU A 109 -3.59 31.26 -19.69
N CYS A 110 -4.16 30.90 -18.54
CA CYS A 110 -5.41 31.43 -18.01
C CYS A 110 -5.21 32.75 -17.26
N GLU A 111 -6.26 33.59 -17.21
CA GLU A 111 -6.26 34.82 -16.42
C GLU A 111 -5.98 34.57 -14.92
N ASP A 112 -5.51 35.60 -14.21
CA ASP A 112 -5.29 35.54 -12.77
C ASP A 112 -6.53 35.02 -12.01
N GLY A 113 -6.33 34.02 -11.16
CA GLY A 113 -7.41 33.36 -10.42
C GLY A 113 -8.08 32.22 -11.19
N LEU A 114 -7.55 31.81 -12.34
CA LEU A 114 -7.94 30.63 -13.09
C LEU A 114 -6.78 29.62 -13.19
N TYR A 115 -7.11 28.36 -13.46
CA TYR A 115 -6.18 27.28 -13.74
C TYR A 115 -6.70 26.41 -14.89
N CYS A 116 -5.86 25.55 -15.45
CA CYS A 116 -6.28 24.69 -16.56
C CYS A 116 -6.86 23.36 -16.07
N GLU A 117 -8.18 23.17 -16.25
CA GLU A 117 -8.91 21.96 -15.89
C GLU A 117 -9.44 21.26 -17.16
N ASP A 118 -8.99 20.03 -17.42
CA ASP A 118 -9.42 19.24 -18.59
C ASP A 118 -9.36 20.01 -19.92
N GLY A 119 -8.35 20.89 -20.06
CA GLY A 119 -8.12 21.71 -21.23
C GLY A 119 -8.94 23.01 -21.30
N LEU A 120 -9.65 23.38 -20.23
CA LEU A 120 -10.42 24.62 -20.14
C LEU A 120 -10.04 25.44 -18.89
N CYS A 121 -10.00 26.77 -19.02
CA CYS A 121 -9.72 27.64 -17.88
C CYS A 121 -10.89 27.60 -16.88
N ALA A 122 -10.63 27.14 -15.66
CA ALA A 122 -11.59 27.05 -14.56
C ALA A 122 -11.13 27.87 -13.36
N PRO A 123 -12.03 28.25 -12.43
CA PRO A 123 -11.65 29.00 -11.22
C PRO A 123 -10.60 28.25 -10.40
N ALA A 124 -9.48 28.91 -10.11
CA ALA A 124 -8.45 28.41 -9.20
C ALA A 124 -8.85 28.64 -7.74
N GLY A 125 -8.15 27.96 -6.84
CA GLY A 125 -8.32 28.08 -5.41
C GLY A 125 -7.55 29.27 -4.83
N GLU A 126 -7.54 29.34 -3.51
CA GLU A 126 -6.78 30.35 -2.76
C GLU A 126 -5.56 29.76 -2.03
N GLY A 127 -5.29 28.45 -2.19
CA GLY A 127 -4.23 27.75 -1.49
C GLY A 127 -2.83 28.22 -1.91
N VAL A 128 -1.96 28.50 -0.94
CA VAL A 128 -0.56 28.90 -1.17
C VAL A 128 0.39 27.79 -0.71
N GLU A 129 1.69 27.99 -0.87
CA GLU A 129 2.71 27.00 -0.49
C GLU A 129 2.46 26.37 0.89
N GLY A 130 2.32 25.04 0.92
CA GLY A 130 2.09 24.25 2.13
C GLY A 130 0.63 24.05 2.53
N ASP A 131 -0.33 24.75 1.91
CA ASP A 131 -1.75 24.49 2.12
C ASP A 131 -2.15 23.13 1.54
N ALA A 132 -3.08 22.43 2.19
CA ALA A 132 -3.55 21.13 1.72
C ALA A 132 -4.36 21.27 0.42
N CYS A 133 -4.15 20.35 -0.52
CA CYS A 133 -4.84 20.33 -1.81
C CYS A 133 -5.25 18.90 -2.21
N VAL A 134 -6.15 18.80 -3.17
CA VAL A 134 -6.56 17.56 -3.84
C VAL A 134 -6.27 17.65 -5.35
N SER A 135 -6.46 18.83 -5.94
CA SER A 135 -6.10 19.12 -7.33
C SER A 135 -5.43 20.49 -7.44
N ASP A 136 -4.85 20.80 -8.61
CA ASP A 136 -4.32 22.12 -8.92
C ASP A 136 -5.36 23.23 -8.71
N GLY A 137 -6.65 22.92 -8.88
CA GLY A 137 -7.76 23.84 -8.65
C GLY A 137 -7.98 24.24 -7.18
N ASP A 138 -7.35 23.57 -6.22
CA ASP A 138 -7.34 24.04 -4.82
C ASP A 138 -6.27 25.10 -4.55
N CYS A 139 -5.29 25.20 -5.45
CA CYS A 139 -4.14 26.09 -5.32
C CYS A 139 -4.38 27.41 -6.07
N ALA A 140 -3.74 28.47 -5.58
CA ALA A 140 -3.71 29.77 -6.23
C ALA A 140 -2.92 29.70 -7.54
N SER A 141 -3.14 30.66 -8.45
CA SER A 141 -2.37 30.79 -9.68
C SER A 141 -0.86 30.85 -9.40
N GLY A 142 -0.06 30.14 -10.20
CA GLY A 142 1.38 29.94 -9.98
C GLY A 142 1.73 28.81 -9.01
N PHE A 143 0.73 28.11 -8.47
CA PHE A 143 0.90 26.92 -7.65
C PHE A 143 0.19 25.72 -8.27
N ARG A 144 0.68 24.52 -7.94
CA ARG A 144 0.09 23.24 -8.31
C ARG A 144 -0.02 22.35 -7.09
N CYS A 145 -0.90 21.35 -7.17
CA CYS A 145 -1.01 20.35 -6.13
C CYS A 145 0.01 19.23 -6.37
N SER A 146 0.91 19.03 -5.42
CA SER A 146 1.91 17.96 -5.47
C SER A 146 2.02 17.24 -4.13
N LEU A 147 2.63 16.06 -4.15
CA LEU A 147 2.92 15.31 -2.93
C LEU A 147 4.21 15.84 -2.28
N VAL A 148 4.08 16.32 -1.05
CA VAL A 148 5.21 16.60 -0.16
C VAL A 148 5.12 15.60 0.99
N GLY A 149 6.00 14.58 0.97
CA GLY A 149 5.87 13.42 1.85
C GLY A 149 4.57 12.65 1.59
N LEU A 150 3.78 12.38 2.64
CA LEU A 150 2.51 11.65 2.54
C LEU A 150 1.28 12.55 2.36
N THR A 151 1.49 13.85 2.13
CA THR A 151 0.42 14.84 2.02
C THR A 151 0.47 15.56 0.70
N ALA A 152 -0.70 15.81 0.11
CA ALA A 152 -0.83 16.68 -1.03
C ALA A 152 -0.93 18.14 -0.55
N THR A 153 0.01 18.97 -0.98
CA THR A 153 0.05 20.40 -0.66
C THR A 153 0.30 21.24 -1.90
N CYS A 154 -0.18 22.47 -1.88
CA CYS A 154 0.15 23.44 -2.90
C CYS A 154 1.66 23.73 -2.84
N VAL A 155 2.31 23.63 -3.98
CA VAL A 155 3.73 23.93 -4.19
C VAL A 155 3.88 24.82 -5.42
N PRO A 156 4.95 25.61 -5.55
CA PRO A 156 5.19 26.37 -6.77
C PRO A 156 5.16 25.44 -7.99
N GLU A 157 4.52 25.88 -9.07
CA GLU A 157 4.63 25.17 -10.34
C GLU A 157 6.03 25.36 -10.95
N GLY A 158 6.43 24.43 -11.83
CA GLY A 158 7.68 24.54 -12.56
C GLY A 158 7.55 25.41 -13.81
N ASP A 159 8.63 25.48 -14.57
CA ASP A 159 8.74 26.32 -15.77
C ASP A 159 9.00 25.52 -17.06
N VAL A 160 8.92 24.18 -16.99
CA VAL A 160 9.11 23.30 -18.14
C VAL A 160 7.78 23.09 -18.87
N ASP A 161 7.81 23.39 -20.17
CA ASP A 161 6.66 23.31 -21.07
C ASP A 161 6.44 21.91 -21.64
N LEU A 162 5.28 21.73 -22.30
CA LEU A 162 4.88 20.51 -22.99
C LEU A 162 6.00 19.96 -23.90
N GLY A 163 6.40 18.72 -23.64
CA GLY A 163 7.48 18.02 -24.35
C GLY A 163 8.89 18.36 -23.89
N GLY A 164 9.06 19.25 -22.91
CA GLY A 164 10.33 19.52 -22.24
C GLY A 164 10.72 18.40 -21.27
N THR A 165 12.01 18.26 -20.98
CA THR A 165 12.53 17.22 -20.07
C THR A 165 12.26 17.55 -18.61
N CYS A 166 11.80 16.57 -17.84
CA CYS A 166 11.53 16.68 -16.41
C CYS A 166 12.03 15.45 -15.67
N SER A 167 12.23 15.59 -14.36
CA SER A 167 12.45 14.49 -13.42
C SER A 167 11.24 14.30 -12.51
N GLU A 168 10.61 15.40 -12.10
CA GLU A 168 9.42 15.42 -11.24
C GLU A 168 8.31 16.23 -11.89
N SER A 169 7.06 15.95 -11.54
CA SER A 169 5.93 16.75 -12.06
C SER A 169 6.01 18.22 -11.64
N THR A 170 6.68 18.54 -10.54
CA THR A 170 6.96 19.91 -10.09
C THR A 170 7.96 20.68 -10.98
N ASP A 171 8.67 20.01 -11.88
CA ASP A 171 9.48 20.68 -12.90
C ASP A 171 8.60 21.30 -14.01
N CYS A 172 7.40 20.76 -14.21
CA CYS A 172 6.48 21.17 -15.26
C CYS A 172 5.55 22.31 -14.81
N PHE A 173 5.14 23.15 -15.75
CA PHE A 173 4.02 24.09 -15.56
C PHE A 173 2.76 23.37 -15.05
N GLY A 174 1.92 24.07 -14.28
CA GLY A 174 0.62 23.57 -13.82
C GLY A 174 -0.28 23.19 -15.00
N GLY A 175 -1.05 22.11 -14.82
CA GLY A 175 -1.77 21.45 -15.93
C GLY A 175 -0.96 20.40 -16.70
N LEU A 176 0.36 20.30 -16.47
CA LEU A 176 1.23 19.24 -17.00
C LEU A 176 1.79 18.37 -15.87
N ALA A 177 2.14 17.11 -16.18
CA ALA A 177 2.88 16.23 -15.27
C ALA A 177 4.08 15.61 -15.98
N CYS A 178 5.05 15.12 -15.21
CA CYS A 178 6.20 14.44 -15.77
C CYS A 178 5.84 12.98 -16.11
N VAL A 179 5.83 12.64 -17.40
CA VAL A 179 5.49 11.33 -17.93
C VAL A 179 6.61 10.89 -18.88
N ASP A 180 7.21 9.72 -18.64
CA ASP A 180 8.36 9.22 -19.41
C ASP A 180 9.52 10.23 -19.52
N GLY A 181 9.73 11.04 -18.47
CA GLY A 181 10.76 12.08 -18.42
C GLY A 181 10.45 13.33 -19.26
N LEU A 182 9.21 13.48 -19.73
CA LEU A 182 8.75 14.65 -20.48
C LEU A 182 7.49 15.25 -19.86
N CYS A 183 7.36 16.58 -19.86
CA CYS A 183 6.14 17.24 -19.42
C CYS A 183 5.00 16.97 -20.41
N ALA A 184 3.90 16.38 -19.95
CA ALA A 184 2.75 15.99 -20.76
C ALA A 184 1.43 16.34 -20.07
N GLN A 185 0.37 16.55 -20.86
CA GLN A 185 -0.99 16.65 -20.32
C GLN A 185 -1.45 15.28 -19.84
N LEU A 186 -2.07 15.24 -18.66
CA LEU A 186 -2.66 14.03 -18.13
C LEU A 186 -4.09 13.83 -18.66
N PRO A 187 -4.55 12.59 -18.86
CA PRO A 187 -5.95 12.32 -19.14
C PRO A 187 -6.85 12.77 -17.97
N PRO A 188 -8.11 13.14 -18.22
CA PRO A 188 -9.07 13.48 -17.16
C PRO A 188 -9.15 12.40 -16.08
N GLY A 189 -9.09 12.82 -14.81
CA GLY A 189 -9.16 11.93 -13.64
C GLY A 189 -7.82 11.37 -13.14
N TYR A 190 -6.70 11.69 -13.78
CA TYR A 190 -5.37 11.35 -13.27
C TYR A 190 -4.90 12.39 -12.23
N PRO A 191 -4.15 11.97 -11.20
CA PRO A 191 -3.65 12.91 -10.20
C PRO A 191 -2.64 13.89 -10.82
N PRO A 192 -2.63 15.17 -10.41
CA PRO A 192 -1.81 16.21 -11.04
C PRO A 192 -0.30 15.96 -10.93
N PHE A 193 0.15 15.09 -10.03
CA PHE A 193 1.55 14.69 -9.89
C PHE A 193 1.96 13.52 -10.79
N GLY A 194 1.07 13.03 -11.66
CA GLY A 194 1.35 11.96 -12.62
C GLY A 194 1.31 10.55 -12.00
N MET A 195 1.57 9.53 -12.83
CA MET A 195 1.89 8.18 -12.39
C MET A 195 3.38 7.92 -12.61
N PRO A 196 4.26 8.31 -11.67
CA PRO A 196 5.73 8.33 -11.87
C PRO A 196 6.37 6.95 -12.00
N TRP A 197 5.60 5.87 -11.90
CA TRP A 197 6.12 4.52 -12.05
C TRP A 197 5.38 3.75 -13.14
N GLU A 198 6.12 3.41 -14.19
CA GLU A 198 5.59 2.64 -15.31
C GLU A 198 5.29 1.18 -14.96
N GLY A 199 5.82 0.70 -13.83
CA GLY A 199 5.70 -0.67 -13.39
C GLY A 199 6.87 -1.52 -13.87
N VAL A 200 6.81 -2.79 -13.53
CA VAL A 200 7.81 -3.78 -13.97
C VAL A 200 7.80 -3.96 -15.48
N VAL A 201 9.00 -4.08 -16.05
CA VAL A 201 9.16 -4.47 -17.46
C VAL A 201 8.93 -5.97 -17.58
N CYS A 202 7.94 -6.35 -18.38
CA CYS A 202 7.60 -7.74 -18.62
C CYS A 202 8.15 -8.21 -19.96
N GLU A 203 9.25 -8.96 -19.92
CA GLU A 203 9.79 -9.57 -21.13
C GLU A 203 8.87 -10.67 -21.64
N GLU A 204 8.45 -10.57 -22.90
CA GLU A 204 7.76 -11.66 -23.57
C GLU A 204 8.74 -12.80 -23.88
N GLU A 205 8.34 -14.02 -23.51
CA GLU A 205 9.08 -15.22 -23.88
C GLU A 205 8.35 -15.96 -25.00
N THR A 206 9.10 -16.28 -26.05
CA THR A 206 8.59 -17.10 -27.16
C THR A 206 8.97 -18.55 -26.92
N GLY A 207 8.04 -19.47 -27.14
CA GLY A 207 8.27 -20.89 -26.98
C GLY A 207 7.05 -21.65 -26.49
N PRO A 208 7.21 -22.94 -26.14
CA PRO A 208 6.17 -23.71 -25.50
C PRO A 208 5.76 -23.10 -24.16
N ALA A 209 4.49 -23.20 -23.79
CA ALA A 209 4.00 -22.76 -22.49
C ALA A 209 4.79 -23.41 -21.35
N GLN A 210 5.24 -22.61 -20.38
CA GLN A 210 5.99 -23.06 -19.22
C GLN A 210 5.41 -22.46 -17.92
N ALA A 211 5.49 -23.24 -16.84
CA ALA A 211 5.28 -22.72 -15.51
C ALA A 211 6.59 -22.16 -14.97
N TYR A 212 6.56 -20.98 -14.34
CA TYR A 212 7.77 -20.42 -13.76
C TYR A 212 8.04 -20.98 -12.36
N PHE A 213 9.29 -21.36 -12.17
CA PHE A 213 9.95 -21.61 -10.89
C PHE A 213 11.44 -21.40 -11.13
N HIS A 214 11.91 -20.20 -10.85
CA HIS A 214 13.32 -19.84 -10.99
C HIS A 214 13.85 -19.41 -9.63
N VAL A 215 14.76 -20.18 -9.06
CA VAL A 215 15.41 -19.78 -7.82
C VAL A 215 16.37 -18.62 -8.14
N PRO A 216 16.33 -17.50 -7.40
CA PRO A 216 17.20 -16.36 -7.68
C PRO A 216 18.70 -16.74 -7.69
N ARG A 217 19.47 -16.07 -8.55
CA ARG A 217 20.92 -16.22 -8.74
C ARG A 217 21.68 -14.93 -8.45
N GLY A 218 20.97 -13.79 -8.40
CA GLY A 218 21.57 -12.47 -8.27
C GLY A 218 22.19 -11.95 -9.56
N ASP A 219 21.71 -12.44 -10.71
CA ASP A 219 22.16 -12.02 -12.04
C ASP A 219 20.97 -11.77 -12.98
N ASP A 220 21.26 -11.31 -14.21
CA ASP A 220 20.25 -10.93 -15.20
C ASP A 220 19.32 -12.09 -15.62
N THR A 221 19.63 -13.35 -15.25
CA THR A 221 18.76 -14.49 -15.54
C THR A 221 17.54 -14.55 -14.62
N ASP A 222 17.53 -13.82 -13.51
CA ASP A 222 16.43 -13.78 -12.54
C ASP A 222 15.17 -13.13 -13.09
N ARG A 223 15.32 -12.16 -14.00
CA ARG A 223 14.23 -11.40 -14.64
C ARG A 223 13.22 -10.87 -13.61
N ASP A 224 11.91 -11.16 -13.73
CA ASP A 224 10.88 -10.67 -12.80
C ASP A 224 10.81 -11.47 -11.50
N PHE A 225 10.66 -10.76 -10.37
CA PHE A 225 10.66 -11.29 -9.01
C PHE A 225 9.74 -12.51 -8.77
N PHE A 226 8.60 -12.55 -9.46
CA PHE A 226 7.54 -13.54 -9.30
C PHE A 226 7.73 -14.81 -10.15
N ARG A 227 8.89 -14.96 -10.82
CA ARG A 227 9.28 -16.23 -11.48
C ARG A 227 9.52 -17.35 -10.50
N LEU A 228 9.96 -17.03 -9.29
CA LEU A 228 9.78 -17.91 -8.16
C LEU A 228 8.35 -17.71 -7.66
N PRO A 229 7.53 -18.77 -7.51
CA PRO A 229 6.24 -18.67 -6.85
C PRO A 229 6.36 -17.95 -5.52
N PHE A 230 5.37 -17.14 -5.15
CA PHE A 230 5.42 -16.31 -3.94
C PHE A 230 4.20 -16.59 -3.08
N PRO A 231 4.29 -16.78 -1.75
CA PRO A 231 5.52 -16.92 -0.95
C PRO A 231 6.31 -18.18 -1.33
N ASN A 232 7.58 -18.27 -0.94
CA ASN A 232 8.40 -19.50 -1.09
C ASN A 232 9.62 -19.45 -0.17
N ASP A 233 9.80 -20.48 0.64
CA ASP A 233 10.88 -20.56 1.65
C ASP A 233 12.28 -20.63 1.04
N VAL A 234 12.41 -20.74 -0.28
CA VAL A 234 13.66 -20.41 -0.98
C VAL A 234 14.15 -18.99 -0.62
N ARG A 235 13.21 -18.07 -0.37
CA ARG A 235 13.48 -16.70 0.10
C ARG A 235 13.56 -16.60 1.63
N LEU A 236 13.71 -17.71 2.36
CA LEU A 236 14.05 -17.66 3.78
C LEU A 236 15.54 -17.98 3.94
N VAL A 237 16.32 -16.98 4.30
CA VAL A 237 17.77 -17.08 4.53
C VAL A 237 18.03 -16.85 6.01
N ASN A 238 18.54 -17.86 6.70
CA ASN A 238 18.79 -17.80 8.15
C ASN A 238 17.56 -17.40 9.00
N GLY A 239 16.35 -17.75 8.54
CA GLY A 239 15.10 -17.42 9.22
C GLY A 239 14.56 -16.01 8.94
N GLN A 240 15.22 -15.22 8.10
CA GLN A 240 14.73 -13.91 7.63
C GLN A 240 14.28 -13.99 6.18
N LEU A 241 13.32 -13.14 5.81
CA LEU A 241 12.81 -13.04 4.45
C LEU A 241 13.80 -12.28 3.55
N ASP A 242 14.21 -12.88 2.44
CA ASP A 242 14.96 -12.22 1.38
C ASP A 242 14.02 -11.78 0.25
N LEU A 243 13.68 -10.50 0.29
CA LEU A 243 12.83 -9.84 -0.69
C LEU A 243 13.64 -9.06 -1.74
N THR A 244 14.93 -9.36 -1.89
CA THR A 244 15.78 -8.75 -2.93
C THR A 244 15.15 -8.91 -4.31
N GLY A 245 15.10 -7.81 -5.05
CA GLY A 245 14.50 -7.73 -6.37
C GLY A 245 12.98 -7.56 -6.39
N PHE A 246 12.31 -7.46 -5.22
CA PHE A 246 10.89 -7.13 -5.19
C PHE A 246 10.68 -5.75 -5.85
N PRO A 247 9.71 -5.61 -6.77
CA PRO A 247 9.55 -4.36 -7.51
C PRO A 247 9.00 -3.24 -6.65
N THR A 248 9.66 -2.08 -6.71
CA THR A 248 9.28 -0.88 -5.98
C THR A 248 9.17 0.33 -6.93
N PRO A 249 8.33 1.33 -6.60
CA PRO A 249 8.15 2.51 -7.42
C PRO A 249 9.32 3.52 -7.35
N GLY A 250 10.30 3.32 -6.47
CA GLY A 250 11.36 4.29 -6.23
C GLY A 250 10.92 5.48 -5.37
N ASP A 251 11.81 6.46 -5.24
CA ASP A 251 11.61 7.67 -4.43
C ASP A 251 10.94 8.82 -5.19
N ALA A 252 10.76 8.68 -6.52
CA ALA A 252 10.24 9.71 -7.41
C ALA A 252 8.83 10.24 -7.07
N ILE A 253 8.04 9.52 -6.27
CA ILE A 253 6.65 9.91 -5.96
C ILE A 253 6.57 10.90 -4.78
N ILE A 254 7.32 10.62 -3.71
CA ILE A 254 7.16 11.31 -2.41
C ILE A 254 8.51 11.63 -1.73
N GLY A 255 9.62 11.57 -2.47
CA GLY A 255 10.98 11.81 -1.98
C GLY A 255 11.59 10.63 -1.19
N PHE A 256 10.89 9.50 -1.11
CA PHE A 256 11.38 8.22 -0.60
C PHE A 256 10.53 7.07 -1.11
N ASP A 257 11.10 5.86 -1.18
CA ASP A 257 10.37 4.68 -1.64
C ASP A 257 9.56 4.05 -0.49
N ILE A 258 8.25 4.29 -0.51
CA ILE A 258 7.34 3.76 0.52
C ILE A 258 7.33 2.23 0.53
N VAL A 259 7.39 1.58 -0.64
CA VAL A 259 7.32 0.12 -0.73
C VAL A 259 8.61 -0.46 -0.19
N GLN A 260 9.77 0.11 -0.57
CA GLN A 260 11.06 -0.31 -0.04
C GLN A 260 11.09 -0.23 1.49
N ARG A 261 10.58 0.86 2.09
CA ARG A 261 10.48 0.96 3.56
C ARG A 261 9.66 -0.18 4.20
N TYR A 262 8.55 -0.59 3.57
CA TYR A 262 7.79 -1.75 4.05
C TYR A 262 8.55 -3.07 3.87
N LEU A 263 9.28 -3.23 2.76
CA LEU A 263 10.10 -4.42 2.51
C LEU A 263 11.25 -4.53 3.52
N ASP A 264 11.93 -3.43 3.83
CA ASP A 264 13.01 -3.35 4.81
C ASP A 264 12.47 -3.75 6.19
N ALA A 265 11.36 -3.12 6.63
CA ALA A 265 10.74 -3.45 7.91
C ALA A 265 10.29 -4.93 7.99
N VAL A 266 9.76 -5.49 6.90
CA VAL A 266 9.40 -6.92 6.83
C VAL A 266 10.63 -7.82 6.92
N THR A 267 11.68 -7.49 6.18
CA THR A 267 12.94 -8.27 6.12
C THR A 267 13.66 -8.27 7.47
N ASP A 268 13.66 -7.12 8.16
CA ASP A 268 14.35 -6.95 9.44
C ASP A 268 13.64 -7.65 10.61
N THR A 269 12.30 -7.70 10.58
CA THR A 269 11.51 -8.05 11.77
C THR A 269 10.76 -9.38 11.69
N ARG A 270 10.53 -9.93 10.49
CA ARG A 270 9.71 -11.15 10.35
C ARG A 270 10.54 -12.42 10.27
N ASP A 271 10.05 -13.42 10.99
CA ASP A 271 10.60 -14.78 11.07
C ASP A 271 9.85 -15.79 10.17
N GLY A 272 9.14 -15.30 9.14
CA GLY A 272 8.37 -16.12 8.22
C GLY A 272 7.27 -15.35 7.48
N TRP A 273 6.48 -16.08 6.69
CA TRP A 273 5.42 -15.50 5.87
C TRP A 273 4.18 -15.11 6.68
N GLY A 274 3.36 -14.20 6.13
CA GLY A 274 2.12 -13.75 6.76
C GLY A 274 1.01 -14.80 6.76
N MET A 275 0.16 -14.79 7.80
CA MET A 275 -0.96 -15.75 7.98
C MET A 275 -2.06 -15.66 6.90
N VAL A 276 -2.04 -14.63 6.05
CA VAL A 276 -3.05 -14.37 5.01
C VAL A 276 -2.44 -14.21 3.61
N SER A 277 -1.21 -14.66 3.41
CA SER A 277 -0.51 -14.54 2.13
C SER A 277 -1.22 -15.33 1.02
N GLY A 278 -1.54 -14.66 -0.08
CA GLY A 278 -1.91 -15.34 -1.33
C GLY A 278 -0.70 -16.02 -1.96
N VAL A 279 -0.90 -17.18 -2.60
CA VAL A 279 0.13 -17.90 -3.33
C VAL A 279 0.03 -17.61 -4.82
N TYR A 280 1.08 -17.01 -5.38
CA TYR A 280 1.18 -16.54 -6.74
C TYR A 280 1.99 -17.54 -7.57
N PHE A 281 1.42 -17.94 -8.70
CA PHE A 281 2.10 -18.69 -9.75
C PHE A 281 2.06 -17.88 -11.04
N ARG A 282 3.19 -17.82 -11.75
CA ARG A 282 3.31 -17.18 -13.06
C ARG A 282 3.56 -18.22 -14.15
N PHE A 283 3.10 -17.91 -15.36
CA PHE A 283 3.27 -18.73 -16.56
C PHE A 283 3.76 -17.87 -17.73
N SER A 284 4.38 -18.49 -18.74
CA SER A 284 4.78 -17.79 -19.97
C SER A 284 3.63 -17.60 -20.96
N ASP A 285 2.52 -18.31 -20.79
CA ASP A 285 1.39 -18.32 -21.70
C ASP A 285 0.08 -18.48 -20.91
N GLU A 286 -1.05 -18.28 -21.58
CA GLU A 286 -2.36 -18.39 -20.99
C GLU A 286 -2.68 -19.80 -20.48
N LEU A 287 -3.38 -19.88 -19.35
CA LEU A 287 -3.78 -21.12 -18.71
C LEU A 287 -5.20 -21.53 -19.11
N ASP A 288 -5.42 -22.83 -19.35
CA ASP A 288 -6.76 -23.40 -19.37
C ASP A 288 -7.29 -23.55 -17.94
N THR A 289 -8.20 -22.66 -17.58
CA THR A 289 -8.78 -22.58 -16.24
C THR A 289 -9.65 -23.79 -15.85
N GLU A 290 -10.23 -24.50 -16.82
CA GLU A 290 -11.03 -25.70 -16.54
C GLU A 290 -10.13 -26.85 -16.06
N THR A 291 -9.01 -27.05 -16.76
CA THR A 291 -8.03 -28.06 -16.37
C THR A 291 -7.30 -27.67 -15.08
N PHE A 292 -7.02 -26.39 -14.87
CA PHE A 292 -6.38 -25.90 -13.64
C PHE A 292 -7.17 -26.28 -12.38
N ALA A 293 -8.49 -26.04 -12.36
CA ALA A 293 -9.30 -26.21 -11.15
C ALA A 293 -9.23 -27.63 -10.56
N GLY A 294 -9.08 -28.66 -11.40
CA GLY A 294 -8.91 -30.05 -10.97
C GLY A 294 -7.49 -30.43 -10.53
N ASN A 295 -6.50 -29.59 -10.85
CA ASN A 295 -5.07 -29.90 -10.73
C ASN A 295 -4.33 -29.06 -9.68
N VAL A 296 -5.02 -28.14 -8.99
CA VAL A 296 -4.45 -27.34 -7.90
C VAL A 296 -4.68 -27.99 -6.53
N LYS A 297 -3.65 -27.94 -5.67
CA LYS A 297 -3.70 -28.41 -4.28
C LYS A 297 -3.10 -27.36 -3.34
N LEU A 298 -3.64 -27.29 -2.13
CA LEU A 298 -3.10 -26.52 -1.01
C LEU A 298 -3.11 -27.44 0.21
N ILE A 299 -1.95 -27.69 0.81
CA ILE A 299 -1.73 -28.68 1.86
C ILE A 299 -1.00 -28.03 3.03
N ASP A 300 -1.41 -28.35 4.25
CA ASP A 300 -0.60 -28.16 5.45
C ASP A 300 0.37 -29.32 5.57
N LEU A 301 1.66 -29.08 5.38
CA LEU A 301 2.71 -30.10 5.42
C LEU A 301 3.06 -30.48 6.87
N THR A 302 2.78 -29.63 7.84
CA THR A 302 2.96 -29.94 9.27
C THR A 302 1.95 -30.96 9.75
N THR A 303 0.70 -30.88 9.28
CA THR A 303 -0.37 -31.80 9.70
C THR A 303 -0.74 -32.86 8.65
N GLY A 304 -0.27 -32.71 7.41
CA GLY A 304 -0.65 -33.53 6.26
C GLY A 304 -2.06 -33.25 5.74
N GLN A 305 -2.75 -32.21 6.22
CA GLN A 305 -4.14 -31.94 5.87
C GLN A 305 -4.27 -31.21 4.53
N SER A 306 -5.16 -31.70 3.67
CA SER A 306 -5.61 -30.92 2.51
C SER A 306 -6.49 -29.76 2.95
N LEU A 307 -6.21 -28.59 2.40
CA LEU A 307 -6.88 -27.34 2.72
C LEU A 307 -7.83 -26.92 1.61
N GLY A 308 -8.96 -26.32 2.00
CA GLY A 308 -9.82 -25.59 1.07
C GLY A 308 -9.13 -24.32 0.57
N LEU A 309 -9.34 -24.03 -0.72
CA LEU A 309 -8.74 -22.90 -1.43
C LEU A 309 -9.78 -22.17 -2.29
N ASN A 310 -9.49 -20.90 -2.57
CA ASN A 310 -10.08 -20.11 -3.64
C ASN A 310 -8.96 -19.68 -4.58
N TRP A 311 -9.26 -19.38 -5.83
CA TRP A 311 -8.25 -18.88 -6.75
C TRP A 311 -8.82 -17.84 -7.71
N ALA A 312 -7.93 -17.00 -8.23
CA ALA A 312 -8.20 -16.04 -9.29
C ALA A 312 -7.11 -16.13 -10.35
N TYR A 313 -7.46 -15.90 -11.60
CA TYR A 313 -6.53 -15.90 -12.73
C TYR A 313 -6.60 -14.55 -13.45
N SER A 314 -5.45 -14.00 -13.81
CA SER A 314 -5.34 -12.74 -14.53
C SER A 314 -4.38 -12.89 -15.71
N VAL A 315 -4.85 -12.48 -16.88
CA VAL A 315 -4.09 -12.52 -18.14
C VAL A 315 -3.14 -11.32 -18.24
N GLY A 316 -3.64 -10.11 -17.98
CA GLY A 316 -2.84 -8.88 -18.06
C GLY A 316 -1.90 -8.66 -16.88
N SER A 317 -0.83 -7.91 -17.11
CA SER A 317 0.11 -7.45 -16.10
C SER A 317 -0.50 -6.39 -15.17
N THR A 318 0.15 -6.17 -14.04
CA THR A 318 -0.02 -4.98 -13.21
C THR A 318 1.31 -4.24 -13.17
N LYS A 319 1.35 -3.09 -12.47
CA LYS A 319 2.60 -2.40 -12.19
C LYS A 319 3.63 -3.27 -11.43
N TYR A 320 3.20 -4.31 -10.71
CA TYR A 320 4.10 -5.17 -9.90
C TYR A 320 4.32 -6.58 -10.46
N ILE A 321 3.35 -7.14 -11.21
CA ILE A 321 3.36 -8.57 -11.58
C ILE A 321 3.03 -8.73 -13.07
N CYS A 322 3.87 -9.48 -13.78
CA CYS A 322 3.70 -9.71 -15.22
C CYS A 322 2.51 -10.62 -15.62
N ASN A 323 2.25 -10.68 -16.94
CA ASN A 323 1.11 -11.33 -17.61
C ASN A 323 0.98 -12.83 -17.36
N TYR A 324 -0.23 -13.35 -17.11
CA TYR A 324 -0.57 -14.77 -16.85
C TYR A 324 -0.21 -15.24 -15.45
N ARG A 325 -0.96 -14.76 -14.45
CA ARG A 325 -0.77 -15.13 -13.05
C ARG A 325 -2.01 -15.78 -12.45
N VAL A 326 -1.78 -16.77 -11.59
CA VAL A 326 -2.80 -17.34 -10.71
C VAL A 326 -2.48 -16.93 -9.28
N ILE A 327 -3.50 -16.56 -8.52
CA ILE A 327 -3.42 -16.32 -7.08
C ILE A 327 -4.28 -17.38 -6.39
N ILE A 328 -3.73 -18.12 -5.45
CA ILE A 328 -4.42 -19.10 -4.62
C ILE A 328 -4.49 -18.56 -3.19
N ASN A 329 -5.69 -18.50 -2.65
CA ASN A 329 -5.96 -18.04 -1.29
C ASN A 329 -6.59 -19.16 -0.48
N ARG A 330 -6.50 -19.06 0.85
CA ARG A 330 -7.36 -19.84 1.74
C ARG A 330 -8.83 -19.51 1.47
N SER A 331 -9.70 -20.49 1.73
CA SER A 331 -11.15 -20.24 1.73
C SER A 331 -11.50 -19.05 2.64
N GLN A 332 -12.46 -18.22 2.24
CA GLN A 332 -12.83 -16.99 2.94
C GLN A 332 -12.97 -17.17 4.47
N GLY A 333 -12.38 -16.25 5.23
CA GLY A 333 -12.40 -16.26 6.70
C GLY A 333 -11.46 -17.29 7.35
N ARG A 334 -10.61 -17.98 6.59
CA ARG A 334 -9.58 -18.87 7.11
C ARG A 334 -8.20 -18.26 6.91
N VAL A 335 -7.35 -18.43 7.91
CA VAL A 335 -5.94 -18.05 7.89
C VAL A 335 -5.06 -19.30 7.89
N PHE A 336 -3.77 -19.12 7.67
CA PHE A 336 -2.76 -20.12 7.96
C PHE A 336 -2.35 -20.03 9.44
N GLU A 337 -2.08 -21.18 10.06
CA GLU A 337 -1.61 -21.28 11.44
C GLU A 337 -0.13 -20.86 11.55
N PRO A 338 0.24 -20.04 12.56
CA PRO A 338 1.63 -19.70 12.86
C PRO A 338 2.53 -20.92 13.07
N GLY A 339 3.77 -20.87 12.58
CA GLY A 339 4.77 -21.92 12.73
C GLY A 339 4.55 -23.17 11.88
N HIS A 340 3.44 -23.26 11.13
CA HIS A 340 3.19 -24.36 10.20
C HIS A 340 3.85 -24.10 8.84
N THR A 341 4.24 -25.18 8.17
CA THR A 341 4.73 -25.20 6.79
C THR A 341 3.65 -25.72 5.86
N TYR A 342 3.45 -25.07 4.73
CA TYR A 342 2.42 -25.37 3.75
C TYR A 342 3.04 -25.59 2.38
N ALA A 343 2.29 -26.26 1.51
CA ALA A 343 2.57 -26.27 0.08
C ALA A 343 1.32 -25.98 -0.74
N ALA A 344 1.43 -25.07 -1.69
CA ALA A 344 0.54 -25.02 -2.83
C ALA A 344 1.26 -25.63 -4.04
N TYR A 345 0.60 -26.51 -4.79
CA TYR A 345 1.19 -27.08 -5.98
C TYR A 345 0.15 -27.38 -7.05
N LEU A 346 0.62 -27.38 -8.30
CA LEU A 346 -0.15 -27.74 -9.48
C LEU A 346 0.34 -29.08 -10.01
N LEU A 347 -0.58 -29.87 -10.56
CA LEU A 347 -0.28 -31.11 -11.27
C LEU A 347 -0.15 -30.88 -12.78
N THR A 348 0.62 -31.72 -13.47
CA THR A 348 0.86 -31.70 -14.94
C THR A 348 -0.39 -31.95 -15.79
N GLY A 349 -1.52 -32.27 -15.14
CA GLY A 349 -2.83 -32.29 -15.78
C GLY A 349 -3.35 -30.90 -16.16
N ALA A 350 -2.83 -29.82 -15.53
CA ALA A 350 -3.11 -28.45 -15.97
C ALA A 350 -2.51 -28.18 -17.37
N LYS A 351 -3.27 -27.51 -18.22
CA LYS A 351 -2.93 -27.23 -19.63
C LYS A 351 -2.87 -25.74 -19.91
N ALA A 352 -2.12 -25.38 -20.93
CA ALA A 352 -2.21 -24.04 -21.51
C ALA A 352 -3.57 -23.87 -22.22
N HIS A 353 -3.94 -22.64 -22.52
CA HIS A 353 -5.24 -22.30 -23.14
C HIS A 353 -5.47 -23.04 -24.46
N ASP A 354 -4.42 -23.31 -25.22
CA ASP A 354 -4.45 -24.08 -26.47
C ASP A 354 -4.50 -25.61 -26.26
N ALA A 355 -4.76 -26.05 -25.02
CA ALA A 355 -4.73 -27.44 -24.55
C ALA A 355 -3.35 -28.13 -24.60
N SER A 356 -2.27 -27.39 -24.92
CA SER A 356 -0.91 -27.93 -24.89
C SER A 356 -0.44 -28.22 -23.45
N SER A 357 0.58 -29.06 -23.33
CA SER A 357 1.17 -29.38 -22.03
C SER A 357 2.14 -28.29 -21.60
N ILE A 358 2.03 -27.87 -20.34
CA ILE A 358 2.90 -26.86 -19.76
C ILE A 358 4.22 -27.51 -19.34
N GLN A 359 5.33 -26.90 -19.72
CA GLN A 359 6.67 -27.36 -19.36
C GLN A 359 6.94 -27.17 -17.87
N ARG A 360 7.58 -28.17 -17.27
CA ARG A 360 8.02 -28.15 -15.88
C ARG A 360 9.35 -27.39 -15.78
N PRO A 361 9.49 -26.47 -14.81
CA PRO A 361 10.72 -25.73 -14.61
C PRO A 361 11.82 -26.64 -14.03
N SER A 362 13.04 -26.55 -14.58
CA SER A 362 14.16 -27.41 -14.21
C SER A 362 14.59 -27.29 -12.76
N ASP A 363 14.50 -26.08 -12.20
CA ASP A 363 14.85 -25.82 -10.80
C ASP A 363 13.95 -26.60 -9.85
N LEU A 364 12.64 -26.58 -10.08
CA LEU A 364 11.71 -27.36 -9.26
C LEU A 364 11.95 -28.86 -9.42
N VAL A 365 12.21 -29.33 -10.65
CA VAL A 365 12.53 -30.76 -10.88
C VAL A 365 13.74 -31.17 -10.05
N ALA A 366 14.77 -30.33 -10.00
CA ALA A 366 15.96 -30.56 -9.20
C ALA A 366 15.66 -30.49 -7.68
N LEU A 367 14.86 -29.54 -7.22
CA LEU A 367 14.49 -29.43 -5.80
C LEU A 367 13.57 -30.56 -5.31
N LEU A 368 12.77 -31.16 -6.19
CA LEU A 368 11.93 -32.33 -5.87
C LEU A 368 12.66 -33.67 -6.03
N GLY A 369 13.88 -33.67 -6.57
CA GLY A 369 14.67 -34.88 -6.75
C GLY A 369 15.08 -35.54 -5.43
N ASP A 370 15.23 -36.87 -5.46
CA ASP A 370 15.65 -37.69 -4.30
C ASP A 370 17.13 -37.49 -3.93
N THR A 371 17.90 -36.84 -4.78
CA THR A 371 19.32 -36.53 -4.56
C THR A 371 19.55 -35.04 -4.61
N GLU A 372 20.48 -34.56 -3.77
CA GLU A 372 20.91 -33.16 -3.76
C GLU A 372 21.30 -32.69 -5.17
N PRO A 373 20.83 -31.51 -5.62
CA PRO A 373 21.11 -31.01 -6.95
C PRO A 373 22.57 -30.60 -7.11
N THR A 374 23.10 -30.69 -8.32
CA THR A 374 24.49 -30.28 -8.61
C THR A 374 24.63 -28.80 -8.96
N VAL A 375 23.52 -28.09 -9.18
CA VAL A 375 23.52 -26.66 -9.49
C VAL A 375 23.80 -25.89 -8.20
N PRO A 376 24.90 -25.13 -8.09
CA PRO A 376 25.31 -24.52 -6.82
C PRO A 376 24.25 -23.66 -6.14
N ALA A 377 23.49 -22.90 -6.93
CA ALA A 377 22.44 -22.03 -6.40
C ALA A 377 21.17 -22.77 -5.94
N LEU A 378 21.04 -24.08 -6.21
CA LEU A 378 19.92 -24.91 -5.71
C LEU A 378 20.28 -25.68 -4.45
N ILE A 379 21.56 -25.95 -4.21
CA ILE A 379 22.03 -26.76 -3.06
C ILE A 379 21.50 -26.23 -1.72
N PRO A 380 21.60 -24.91 -1.41
CA PRO A 380 21.13 -24.39 -0.12
C PRO A 380 19.63 -24.53 0.09
N HIS A 381 18.85 -24.64 -0.98
CA HIS A 381 17.39 -24.66 -0.95
C HIS A 381 16.78 -26.05 -1.12
N TRP A 382 17.59 -27.07 -1.46
CA TRP A 382 17.10 -28.45 -1.53
C TRP A 382 16.50 -28.96 -0.21
N PRO A 383 17.08 -28.65 0.98
CA PRO A 383 16.45 -28.99 2.26
C PRO A 383 15.07 -28.33 2.46
N THR A 384 14.86 -27.12 1.94
CA THR A 384 13.58 -26.40 2.06
C THR A 384 12.40 -27.17 1.47
N TYR A 385 12.65 -27.99 0.44
CA TYR A 385 11.62 -28.82 -0.21
C TYR A 385 11.47 -30.23 0.39
N GLU A 386 12.27 -30.57 1.42
CA GLU A 386 12.17 -31.86 2.12
C GLU A 386 10.77 -32.16 2.68
N PRO A 387 10.06 -31.20 3.31
CA PRO A 387 8.70 -31.46 3.82
C PRO A 387 7.73 -31.85 2.70
N LEU A 388 7.84 -31.21 1.52
CA LEU A 388 7.02 -31.57 0.37
C LEU A 388 7.40 -32.93 -0.19
N ARG A 389 8.70 -33.24 -0.36
CA ARG A 389 9.15 -34.56 -0.83
C ARG A 389 8.63 -35.69 0.08
N THR A 390 8.70 -35.49 1.40
CA THR A 390 8.18 -36.43 2.40
C THR A 390 6.68 -36.63 2.25
N TYR A 391 5.91 -35.54 2.17
CA TYR A 391 4.46 -35.61 1.96
C TYR A 391 4.09 -36.35 0.67
N LEU A 392 4.80 -36.08 -0.43
CA LEU A 392 4.55 -36.75 -1.71
C LEU A 392 4.80 -38.26 -1.62
N ALA A 393 5.90 -38.67 -0.98
CA ALA A 393 6.22 -40.08 -0.76
C ALA A 393 5.16 -40.78 0.11
N ASP A 394 4.79 -40.18 1.25
CA ASP A 394 3.81 -40.73 2.18
C ASP A 394 2.41 -40.87 1.57
N ASN A 395 2.07 -40.00 0.62
CA ASN A 395 0.78 -40.00 -0.08
C ASN A 395 0.84 -40.64 -1.47
N THR A 396 1.95 -41.29 -1.83
CA THR A 396 2.15 -41.97 -3.12
C THR A 396 1.91 -41.07 -4.35
N VAL A 397 2.23 -39.78 -4.22
CA VAL A 397 2.18 -38.82 -5.32
C VAL A 397 3.54 -38.80 -6.00
N ASP A 398 3.57 -39.15 -7.29
CA ASP A 398 4.80 -39.12 -8.08
C ASP A 398 5.30 -37.65 -8.25
N PRO A 399 6.50 -37.30 -7.77
CA PRO A 399 7.06 -35.95 -7.94
C PRO A 399 7.15 -35.51 -9.42
N ALA A 400 7.21 -36.46 -10.36
CA ALA A 400 7.20 -36.16 -11.79
C ALA A 400 5.88 -35.53 -12.28
N THR A 401 4.80 -35.67 -11.51
CA THR A 401 3.49 -35.09 -11.81
C THR A 401 3.30 -33.68 -11.28
N ILE A 402 4.26 -33.14 -10.51
CA ILE A 402 4.20 -31.77 -9.98
C ILE A 402 4.66 -30.78 -11.06
N LEU A 403 3.74 -29.95 -11.54
CA LEU A 403 3.99 -28.92 -12.56
C LEU A 403 4.78 -27.74 -12.00
N THR A 404 4.27 -27.12 -10.95
CA THR A 404 4.93 -26.06 -10.19
C THR A 404 4.49 -26.13 -8.73
N ALA A 405 5.26 -25.56 -7.81
CA ALA A 405 4.97 -25.60 -6.38
C ALA A 405 5.50 -24.37 -5.65
N SER A 406 4.95 -24.09 -4.48
CA SER A 406 5.43 -23.14 -3.49
C SER A 406 5.37 -23.86 -2.14
N VAL A 407 6.51 -23.95 -1.46
CA VAL A 407 6.60 -24.39 -0.06
C VAL A 407 6.85 -23.14 0.79
N PHE A 408 6.02 -22.90 1.81
CA PHE A 408 6.11 -21.70 2.61
C PHE A 408 5.77 -21.92 4.09
N THR A 409 6.53 -21.29 4.98
CA THR A 409 6.38 -21.40 6.43
C THR A 409 5.89 -20.09 7.03
N ILE A 410 4.82 -20.17 7.82
CA ILE A 410 4.22 -19.00 8.46
C ILE A 410 5.03 -18.63 9.70
N GLY A 411 5.37 -17.34 9.82
CA GLY A 411 6.10 -16.82 10.99
C GLY A 411 5.25 -16.78 12.26
N HIS A 412 5.78 -16.14 13.30
CA HIS A 412 5.12 -15.99 14.60
C HIS A 412 4.73 -14.53 14.86
N PRO A 413 3.65 -14.01 14.24
CA PRO A 413 3.31 -12.59 14.29
C PRO A 413 2.95 -12.06 15.69
N ARG A 414 2.78 -12.94 16.68
CA ARG A 414 2.47 -12.57 18.08
C ARG A 414 3.67 -12.68 19.01
N SER A 415 4.78 -13.28 18.58
CA SER A 415 5.92 -13.58 19.45
C SER A 415 6.45 -12.33 20.16
N LEU A 416 6.52 -11.21 19.45
CA LEU A 416 6.99 -9.94 19.99
C LEU A 416 6.08 -9.39 21.10
N VAL A 417 4.76 -9.44 20.90
CA VAL A 417 3.79 -8.96 21.90
C VAL A 417 3.76 -9.88 23.11
N GLU A 418 3.88 -11.18 22.92
CA GLU A 418 3.98 -12.18 24.00
C GLU A 418 5.25 -11.96 24.85
N GLN A 419 6.35 -11.57 24.20
CA GLN A 419 7.59 -11.22 24.90
C GLN A 419 7.46 -9.89 25.67
N ILE A 420 6.83 -8.87 25.09
CA ILE A 420 6.52 -7.61 25.80
C ILE A 420 5.67 -7.90 27.04
N GLN A 421 4.63 -8.74 26.91
CA GLN A 421 3.80 -9.14 28.04
C GLN A 421 4.63 -9.83 29.14
N SER A 422 5.54 -10.72 28.75
CA SER A 422 6.44 -11.40 29.69
C SER A 422 7.33 -10.42 30.47
N VAL A 423 7.80 -9.35 29.83
CA VAL A 423 8.57 -8.28 30.50
C VAL A 423 7.70 -7.52 31.50
N ILE A 424 6.45 -7.20 31.12
CA ILE A 424 5.50 -6.50 31.99
C ILE A 424 5.13 -7.34 33.22
N ASP A 425 4.86 -8.63 33.03
CA ASP A 425 4.42 -9.54 34.11
C ASP A 425 5.47 -9.74 35.21
N VAL A 426 6.76 -9.62 34.86
CA VAL A 426 7.88 -9.67 35.82
C VAL A 426 8.17 -8.31 36.45
N GLY A 427 7.69 -7.23 35.80
CA GLY A 427 7.85 -5.86 36.26
C GLY A 427 7.08 -5.55 37.55
N SER A 428 7.42 -4.42 38.18
CA SER A 428 6.61 -3.90 39.28
C SER A 428 5.30 -3.34 38.73
N PRO A 429 4.13 -3.61 39.37
CA PRO A 429 2.88 -2.99 38.98
C PRO A 429 3.00 -1.46 39.00
N PRO A 430 2.41 -0.77 38.03
CA PRO A 430 2.50 0.68 37.95
C PRO A 430 1.78 1.32 39.15
N THR A 431 2.37 2.36 39.73
CA THR A 431 1.78 3.08 40.86
C THR A 431 1.08 4.35 40.38
N ALA A 432 -0.22 4.46 40.65
CA ALA A 432 -0.97 5.67 40.40
C ALA A 432 -0.67 6.74 41.47
N THR A 433 -0.42 7.97 41.02
CA THR A 433 -0.06 9.14 41.85
C THR A 433 -1.04 10.29 41.58
N GLN A 434 -0.99 11.33 42.41
CA GLN A 434 -1.80 12.56 42.25
C GLN A 434 -3.32 12.33 42.19
N TRP A 435 -3.81 11.35 42.96
CA TRP A 435 -5.24 11.05 43.05
C TRP A 435 -6.07 12.28 43.40
N THR A 436 -6.97 12.64 42.49
CA THR A 436 -7.87 13.79 42.58
C THR A 436 -9.30 13.30 42.42
N LEU A 437 -10.13 13.53 43.43
CA LEU A 437 -11.58 13.34 43.30
C LEU A 437 -12.17 14.52 42.52
N CYS A 438 -12.77 14.26 41.38
CA CYS A 438 -13.35 15.30 40.54
C CYS A 438 -14.64 15.87 41.15
N ASP A 439 -14.71 17.19 41.15
CA ASP A 439 -15.90 17.98 41.47
C ASP A 439 -15.80 19.36 40.79
N THR A 440 -16.88 20.13 40.88
CA THR A 440 -16.98 21.49 40.36
C THR A 440 -15.84 22.37 40.84
N GLY A 441 -15.02 22.84 39.91
CA GLY A 441 -13.87 23.71 40.20
C GLY A 441 -12.60 22.98 40.66
N VAL A 442 -12.60 21.65 40.68
CA VAL A 442 -11.38 20.85 40.91
C VAL A 442 -10.61 20.71 39.60
N THR A 443 -9.29 20.84 39.65
CA THR A 443 -8.41 20.67 38.49
C THR A 443 -7.87 19.25 38.44
N SER A 444 -8.01 18.60 37.29
CA SER A 444 -7.44 17.28 37.02
C SER A 444 -5.90 17.31 37.08
N PRO A 445 -5.22 16.25 37.55
CA PRO A 445 -3.75 16.14 37.49
C PRO A 445 -3.23 15.89 36.07
N CYS A 446 -4.13 15.58 35.14
CA CYS A 446 -3.80 15.29 33.75
C CYS A 446 -3.30 16.51 32.96
N PRO A 447 -2.41 16.31 31.97
CA PRO A 447 -2.29 17.24 30.85
C PRO A 447 -3.67 17.52 30.23
N ASP A 448 -3.93 18.75 29.79
CA ASP A 448 -5.23 19.24 29.32
C ASP A 448 -6.36 19.25 30.37
N ALA A 449 -6.03 19.54 31.63
CA ALA A 449 -6.97 19.68 32.75
C ALA A 449 -8.04 20.79 32.58
N THR A 450 -7.94 21.61 31.53
CA THR A 450 -8.93 22.63 31.15
C THR A 450 -9.74 22.24 29.91
N GLY A 451 -9.37 21.15 29.23
CA GLY A 451 -9.95 20.65 28.00
C GLY A 451 -10.66 19.30 28.19
N PRO A 452 -10.50 18.33 27.27
CA PRO A 452 -11.18 17.03 27.33
C PRO A 452 -10.89 16.20 28.59
N ARG A 453 -9.82 16.50 29.33
CA ARG A 453 -9.41 15.80 30.56
C ARG A 453 -9.69 16.60 31.83
N ALA A 454 -10.48 17.67 31.74
CA ALA A 454 -10.92 18.43 32.90
C ALA A 454 -11.85 17.61 33.80
N CYS A 455 -11.81 17.87 35.10
CA CYS A 455 -12.80 17.32 36.01
C CYS A 455 -14.18 17.92 35.72
N GLY A 456 -15.20 17.06 35.66
CA GLY A 456 -16.60 17.48 35.65
C GLY A 456 -17.13 17.83 37.05
N ALA A 457 -18.40 18.22 37.10
CA ALA A 457 -19.13 18.31 38.37
C ALA A 457 -19.33 16.90 38.97
N ALA A 458 -19.43 16.80 40.30
CA ALA A 458 -19.64 15.51 40.96
C ALA A 458 -20.87 14.77 40.40
N ASN A 459 -20.66 13.51 39.99
CA ASN A 459 -21.73 12.63 39.54
C ASN A 459 -22.54 12.09 40.73
N ALA A 460 -23.86 11.90 40.59
CA ALA A 460 -24.70 11.38 41.67
C ALA A 460 -24.47 9.88 41.97
N ASP A 461 -24.02 9.12 40.97
CA ASP A 461 -24.00 7.65 40.98
C ASP A 461 -22.60 7.07 41.25
N TYR A 462 -21.53 7.84 41.01
CA TYR A 462 -20.15 7.40 41.22
C TYR A 462 -19.24 8.53 41.70
N TYR A 463 -18.12 8.15 42.32
CA TYR A 463 -16.95 8.99 42.50
C TYR A 463 -16.08 8.88 41.25
N GLU A 464 -15.68 10.01 40.67
CA GLU A 464 -14.75 10.06 39.55
C GLU A 464 -13.40 10.51 40.06
N LEU A 465 -12.39 9.65 39.93
CA LEU A 465 -11.04 9.93 40.36
C LEU A 465 -10.12 10.02 39.15
N HIS A 466 -9.36 11.11 39.07
CA HIS A 466 -8.27 11.26 38.11
C HIS A 466 -6.94 11.06 38.81
N ALA A 467 -5.98 10.47 38.12
CA ALA A 467 -4.63 10.24 38.60
C ALA A 467 -3.65 10.19 37.43
N LEU A 468 -2.35 10.19 37.75
CA LEU A 468 -1.30 9.88 36.80
C LEU A 468 -0.75 8.49 37.12
N VAL A 469 -0.66 7.63 36.10
CA VAL A 469 -0.05 6.30 36.20
C VAL A 469 1.18 6.25 35.32
N GLU A 470 2.28 5.75 35.87
CA GLU A 470 3.52 5.57 35.12
C GLU A 470 3.47 4.25 34.35
N LEU A 471 3.54 4.30 33.01
CA LEU A 471 3.49 3.13 32.13
C LEU A 471 4.82 2.94 31.39
N PRO A 472 5.29 1.69 31.20
CA PRO A 472 6.50 1.43 30.43
C PRO A 472 6.27 1.68 28.94
N ILE A 473 7.23 2.35 28.31
CA ILE A 473 7.30 2.55 26.87
C ILE A 473 8.46 1.70 26.32
N PHE A 474 8.15 0.88 25.32
CA PHE A 474 9.13 0.01 24.65
C PHE A 474 9.67 0.65 23.36
N GLN A 475 9.03 1.71 22.87
CA GLN A 475 9.44 2.42 21.67
C GLN A 475 10.65 3.31 21.98
N GLN A 476 11.72 3.19 21.19
CA GLN A 476 12.92 4.03 21.32
C GLN A 476 12.88 5.20 20.33
N GLY A 477 13.55 6.29 20.69
CA GLY A 477 13.69 7.48 19.85
C GLY A 477 12.96 8.70 20.39
N THR A 478 12.70 9.67 19.53
CA THR A 478 12.07 10.96 19.86
C THR A 478 10.69 11.07 19.21
N PRO A 479 9.59 11.09 19.98
CA PRO A 479 8.26 11.37 19.43
C PRO A 479 8.22 12.72 18.68
N PRO A 480 7.49 12.84 17.55
CA PRO A 480 6.47 11.92 17.05
C PRO A 480 7.00 10.84 16.08
N TYR A 481 8.32 10.63 16.00
CA TYR A 481 8.95 9.64 15.09
C TYR A 481 8.65 9.93 13.62
N VAL A 482 8.75 11.20 13.23
CA VAL A 482 8.34 11.65 11.89
C VAL A 482 9.45 11.32 10.88
N ASP A 483 10.69 11.58 11.26
CA ASP A 483 11.85 11.37 10.39
C ASP A 483 12.63 10.12 10.80
N PRO A 484 13.29 9.41 9.85
CA PRO A 484 14.09 8.23 10.18
C PRO A 484 15.12 8.41 11.34
N PRO A 485 15.81 9.56 11.48
CA PRO A 485 16.71 9.80 12.62
C PRO A 485 16.02 9.88 13.98
N ASP A 486 14.70 10.12 14.02
CA ASP A 486 13.92 10.18 15.25
C ASP A 486 13.74 8.80 15.89
N GLY A 487 13.99 7.70 15.17
CA GLY A 487 13.74 6.34 15.64
C GLY A 487 12.27 5.94 15.47
N GLY A 488 11.70 5.27 16.47
CA GLY A 488 10.31 4.77 16.42
C GLY A 488 10.20 3.24 16.45
N ASP A 489 11.32 2.52 16.40
CA ASP A 489 11.35 1.08 16.60
C ASP A 489 11.12 0.70 18.06
N LEU A 490 10.85 -0.58 18.29
CA LEU A 490 10.92 -1.14 19.63
C LEU A 490 12.38 -1.31 20.06
N LYS A 491 12.70 -0.91 21.28
CA LYS A 491 13.98 -1.20 21.91
C LYS A 491 14.08 -2.70 22.16
N VAL A 492 15.02 -3.34 21.47
CA VAL A 492 15.25 -4.78 21.55
C VAL A 492 16.72 -5.04 21.85
N ASN A 493 16.99 -5.88 22.86
CA ASN A 493 18.34 -6.26 23.27
C ASN A 493 18.49 -7.79 23.20
N GLY A 494 19.35 -8.27 22.30
CA GLY A 494 19.54 -9.71 22.08
C GLY A 494 18.25 -10.44 21.65
N GLY A 495 17.36 -9.76 20.93
CA GLY A 495 16.07 -10.30 20.49
C GLY A 495 14.94 -10.19 21.51
N VAL A 496 15.19 -9.64 22.71
CA VAL A 496 14.19 -9.46 23.76
C VAL A 496 13.79 -7.98 23.87
N PRO A 497 12.49 -7.64 23.86
CA PRO A 497 12.02 -6.29 24.12
C PRO A 497 12.48 -5.76 25.47
N GLU A 498 12.89 -4.50 25.51
CA GLU A 498 13.31 -3.82 26.73
C GLU A 498 12.47 -2.55 26.93
N VAL A 499 12.19 -2.21 28.18
CA VAL A 499 11.63 -0.89 28.49
C VAL A 499 12.67 0.16 28.13
N ASP A 500 12.31 1.11 27.27
CA ASP A 500 13.16 2.23 26.92
C ASP A 500 13.11 3.30 28.01
N HIS A 501 11.89 3.73 28.34
CA HIS A 501 11.60 4.69 29.39
C HIS A 501 10.18 4.48 29.93
N THR A 502 9.75 5.34 30.83
CA THR A 502 8.39 5.35 31.39
C THR A 502 7.75 6.70 31.18
N GLU A 503 6.44 6.71 30.91
CA GLU A 503 5.67 7.93 30.74
C GLU A 503 4.52 8.01 31.75
N GLN A 504 4.20 9.23 32.19
CA GLN A 504 3.01 9.48 33.00
C GLN A 504 1.79 9.61 32.10
N VAL A 505 0.90 8.63 32.19
CA VAL A 505 -0.35 8.57 31.45
C VAL A 505 -1.52 8.91 32.36
N CYS A 506 -2.52 9.57 31.81
CA CYS A 506 -3.75 9.87 32.51
C CYS A 506 -4.56 8.61 32.78
N MET A 507 -5.00 8.49 34.03
CA MET A 507 -5.94 7.47 34.46
C MET A 507 -7.21 8.14 35.00
N ALA A 508 -8.36 7.65 34.58
CA ALA A 508 -9.64 7.95 35.19
C ALA A 508 -10.24 6.66 35.74
N LEU A 509 -10.69 6.70 36.99
CA LEU A 509 -11.34 5.59 37.68
C LEU A 509 -12.69 6.07 38.21
N THR A 510 -13.76 5.33 37.89
CA THR A 510 -15.08 5.57 38.48
C THR A 510 -15.38 4.49 39.51
N VAL A 511 -15.78 4.92 40.70
CA VAL A 511 -16.14 4.03 41.82
C VAL A 511 -17.60 4.27 42.15
N PRO A 512 -18.49 3.28 42.04
CA PRO A 512 -19.91 3.47 42.33
C PRO A 512 -20.16 3.93 43.77
N LYS A 513 -21.18 4.78 43.95
CA LYS A 513 -21.67 5.18 45.26
C LYS A 513 -22.65 4.13 45.77
N GLY A 514 -22.49 3.71 47.02
CA GLY A 514 -23.38 2.73 47.64
C GLY A 514 -22.67 1.78 48.58
N THR A 515 -23.32 0.66 48.86
CA THR A 515 -22.74 -0.38 49.73
C THR A 515 -21.72 -1.17 48.92
N VAL A 516 -20.45 -1.09 49.33
CA VAL A 516 -19.36 -1.86 48.74
C VAL A 516 -19.66 -3.36 48.89
N PRO A 517 -19.57 -4.17 47.82
CA PRO A 517 -19.74 -5.62 47.93
C PRO A 517 -18.68 -6.26 48.84
N ALA A 518 -18.96 -7.45 49.38
CA ALA A 518 -18.07 -8.12 50.33
C ALA A 518 -16.64 -8.39 49.80
N ASN A 519 -16.46 -8.44 48.48
CA ASN A 519 -15.17 -8.66 47.82
C ASN A 519 -14.60 -7.39 47.15
N GLY A 520 -15.14 -6.21 47.48
CA GLY A 520 -14.85 -4.97 46.74
C GLY A 520 -15.81 -4.74 45.57
N TRP A 521 -15.65 -3.59 44.91
CA TRP A 521 -16.38 -3.26 43.69
C TRP A 521 -15.93 -4.09 42.50
#